data_AF-A0A7K5IKK3-F1
#
_entry.id   AF-A0A7K5IKK3-F1
#
_cell.length_a   1.000
_cell.length_b   1.000
_cell.length_c   1.000
_cell.angle_alpha   90.00
_cell.angle_beta   90.00
_cell.angle_gamma   90.00
#
_symmetry.space_group_name_H-M   'P 1'
#
loop_
_entity.id
_entity.type
_entity.pdbx_description
1 polymer ?
#
loop_
_entity_poly.entity_id
_entity_poly.type
_entity_poly.pdbx_seq_one_letter_code
_entity_poly.pdbx_strand_id
1 'polypeptide(L)'
;REEFLLPMYQQVAMQFADLHDTPGRMQEKGAITDVLDWKTSRTFFYWRLRRLLLEEAVKGKIHEANPELTDGQIQAMLRRWFVEAEGTVKAYLWDSNKDLVEWLEKQLTEEEGVRSVVEENIKYISRDYVLKQIRGLVQAHPEVAMDSIVHMTQHISPTQRAEVVRILSTMDS
;
A
#
# COMPACT_ATOMS: atom_id res chain seq x y z
N ARG A 1 -53.85 -16.10 -33.69
CA ARG A 1 -53.56 -15.10 -32.62
C ARG A 1 -52.12 -15.23 -32.15
N GLU A 2 -51.67 -16.43 -31.79
CA GLU A 2 -50.29 -16.71 -31.39
C GLU A 2 -49.26 -16.33 -32.48
N GLU A 3 -49.40 -16.86 -33.69
CA GLU A 3 -48.48 -16.56 -34.81
C GLU A 3 -48.38 -15.06 -35.15
N PHE A 4 -49.49 -14.33 -35.01
CA PHE A 4 -49.54 -12.89 -35.27
C PHE A 4 -48.81 -12.06 -34.18
N LEU A 5 -48.84 -12.53 -32.93
CA LEU A 5 -48.23 -11.83 -31.80
C LEU A 5 -46.77 -12.26 -31.55
N LEU A 6 -46.37 -13.43 -32.05
CA LEU A 6 -45.04 -14.01 -31.83
C LEU A 6 -43.88 -13.03 -32.12
N PRO A 7 -43.86 -12.27 -33.24
CA PRO A 7 -42.76 -11.33 -33.50
C PRO A 7 -42.64 -10.23 -32.44
N MET A 8 -43.77 -9.74 -31.92
CA MET A 8 -43.79 -8.74 -30.84
C MET A 8 -43.28 -9.33 -29.53
N TYR A 9 -43.73 -10.53 -29.16
CA TYR A 9 -43.25 -11.20 -27.94
C TYR A 9 -41.77 -11.55 -28.04
N GLN A 10 -41.26 -11.85 -29.23
CA GLN A 10 -39.83 -12.06 -29.44
C GLN A 10 -39.03 -10.78 -29.17
N GLN A 11 -39.52 -9.61 -29.60
CA GLN A 11 -38.89 -8.32 -29.26
C GLN A 11 -38.91 -8.04 -27.75
N VAL A 12 -40.03 -8.33 -27.08
CA VAL A 12 -40.12 -8.21 -25.60
C VAL A 12 -39.14 -9.15 -24.91
N ALA A 13 -39.01 -10.39 -25.38
CA ALA A 13 -38.07 -11.37 -24.82
C ALA A 13 -36.61 -10.93 -25.02
N MET A 14 -36.27 -10.36 -26.17
CA MET A 14 -34.93 -9.79 -26.41
C MET A 14 -34.66 -8.60 -25.48
N GLN A 15 -35.62 -7.68 -25.31
CA GLN A 15 -35.46 -6.56 -24.39
C GLN A 15 -35.33 -7.04 -22.93
N PHE A 16 -36.07 -8.08 -22.56
CA PHE A 16 -35.94 -8.71 -21.24
C PHE A 16 -34.53 -9.29 -21.03
N ALA A 17 -33.96 -9.95 -22.03
CA ALA A 17 -32.58 -10.44 -21.96
C ALA A 17 -31.58 -9.26 -21.84
N ASP A 18 -31.73 -8.22 -22.66
CA ASP A 18 -30.87 -7.01 -22.65
C ASP A 18 -30.84 -6.29 -21.29
N LEU A 19 -31.96 -6.30 -20.55
CA LEU A 19 -32.01 -5.76 -19.19
C LEU A 19 -31.11 -6.51 -18.19
N HIS A 20 -30.71 -7.75 -18.48
CA HIS A 20 -29.72 -8.48 -17.69
C HIS A 20 -28.27 -8.12 -18.04
N ASP A 21 -28.03 -7.63 -19.26
CA ASP A 21 -26.71 -7.33 -19.83
C ASP A 21 -26.33 -5.85 -19.69
N THR A 22 -26.73 -5.23 -18.58
CA THR A 22 -26.47 -3.82 -18.32
C THR A 22 -25.14 -3.61 -17.57
N PRO A 23 -24.43 -2.51 -17.83
CA PRO A 23 -23.21 -2.18 -17.07
C PRO A 23 -23.50 -1.97 -15.58
N GLY A 24 -24.72 -1.50 -15.22
CA GLY A 24 -25.16 -1.43 -13.83
C GLY A 24 -25.18 -2.81 -13.16
N ARG A 25 -25.70 -3.84 -13.86
CA ARG A 25 -25.67 -5.23 -13.36
C ARG A 25 -24.25 -5.76 -13.22
N MET A 26 -23.34 -5.43 -14.14
CA MET A 26 -21.92 -5.80 -14.02
C MET A 26 -21.26 -5.18 -12.78
N GLN A 27 -21.55 -3.92 -12.49
CA GLN A 27 -21.03 -3.22 -11.31
C GLN A 27 -21.64 -3.76 -10.00
N GLU A 28 -22.95 -4.00 -9.95
CA GLU A 28 -23.63 -4.62 -8.78
C GLU A 28 -23.10 -6.02 -8.46
N LYS A 29 -22.65 -6.75 -9.48
CA LYS A 29 -22.00 -8.06 -9.31
C LYS A 29 -20.50 -7.96 -9.00
N GLY A 30 -19.94 -6.76 -8.94
CA GLY A 30 -18.52 -6.52 -8.66
C GLY A 30 -17.58 -6.99 -9.78
N ALA A 31 -18.10 -7.25 -10.99
CA ALA A 31 -17.28 -7.67 -12.12
C ALA A 31 -16.45 -6.51 -12.70
N ILE A 32 -16.93 -5.28 -12.51
CA ILE A 32 -16.25 -4.03 -12.87
C ILE A 32 -16.26 -3.08 -11.67
N THR A 33 -15.27 -2.18 -11.61
CA THR A 33 -15.19 -1.18 -10.54
C THR A 33 -16.15 -0.02 -10.75
N ASP A 34 -16.36 0.42 -12.01
CA ASP A 34 -17.22 1.57 -12.30
C ASP A 34 -17.73 1.58 -13.75
N VAL A 35 -18.81 2.31 -13.98
CA VAL A 35 -19.39 2.56 -15.31
C VAL A 35 -19.02 3.96 -15.76
N LEU A 36 -18.34 4.08 -16.90
CA LEU A 36 -17.78 5.35 -17.35
C LEU A 36 -18.55 5.94 -18.54
N ASP A 37 -18.66 7.27 -18.56
CA ASP A 37 -19.08 8.00 -19.76
C ASP A 37 -17.90 8.17 -20.72
N TRP A 38 -18.14 7.90 -22.01
CA TRP A 38 -17.09 7.97 -23.03
C TRP A 38 -16.44 9.35 -23.12
N LYS A 39 -17.23 10.43 -22.98
CA LYS A 39 -16.73 11.81 -23.12
C LYS A 39 -15.69 12.19 -22.08
N THR A 40 -15.76 11.62 -20.88
CA THR A 40 -14.83 11.91 -19.76
C THR A 40 -13.79 10.82 -19.53
N SER A 41 -13.91 9.69 -20.23
CA SER A 41 -13.07 8.49 -20.08
C SER A 41 -11.57 8.78 -20.19
N ARG A 42 -11.15 9.66 -21.13
CA ARG A 42 -9.74 10.01 -21.31
C ARG A 42 -9.13 10.63 -20.04
N THR A 43 -9.82 11.59 -19.44
CA THR A 43 -9.37 12.26 -18.22
C THR A 43 -9.37 11.29 -17.04
N PHE A 44 -10.39 10.43 -16.95
CA PHE A 44 -10.46 9.37 -15.95
C PHE A 44 -9.24 8.45 -16.03
N PHE A 45 -8.96 7.88 -17.21
CA PHE A 45 -7.85 6.94 -17.39
C PHE A 45 -6.48 7.60 -17.23
N TYR A 46 -6.33 8.87 -17.60
CA TYR A 46 -5.09 9.61 -17.35
C TYR A 46 -4.74 9.61 -15.85
N TRP A 47 -5.67 10.03 -14.99
CA TRP A 47 -5.42 10.08 -13.55
C TRP A 47 -5.37 8.69 -12.93
N ARG A 48 -6.25 7.77 -13.37
CA ARG A 48 -6.29 6.41 -12.81
C ARG A 48 -5.01 5.64 -13.12
N LEU A 49 -4.51 5.70 -14.35
CA LEU A 49 -3.27 5.00 -14.72
C LEU A 49 -2.07 5.59 -13.97
N ARG A 50 -1.98 6.93 -13.89
CA ARG A 50 -0.91 7.61 -13.17
C ARG A 50 -0.91 7.24 -11.68
N ARG A 51 -2.09 7.17 -11.05
CA ARG A 51 -2.26 6.68 -9.68
C ARG A 51 -1.70 5.26 -9.54
N LEU A 52 -2.14 4.34 -10.39
CA LEU A 52 -1.73 2.93 -10.31
C LEU A 52 -0.22 2.75 -10.47
N LEU A 53 0.41 3.49 -11.38
CA LEU A 53 1.85 3.44 -11.59
C LEU A 53 2.63 3.96 -10.37
N LEU A 54 2.17 5.04 -9.74
CA LEU A 54 2.80 5.59 -8.54
C LEU A 54 2.57 4.71 -7.31
N GLU A 55 1.36 4.16 -7.14
CA GLU A 55 1.06 3.18 -6.10
C GLU A 55 1.97 1.95 -6.24
N GLU A 56 2.15 1.44 -7.46
CA GLU A 56 3.02 0.29 -7.72
C GLU A 56 4.51 0.62 -7.47
N ALA A 57 4.96 1.82 -7.83
CA ALA A 57 6.33 2.27 -7.53
C ALA A 57 6.61 2.32 -6.03
N VAL A 58 5.69 2.89 -5.24
CA VAL A 58 5.81 2.93 -3.78
C VAL A 58 5.71 1.53 -3.18
N LYS A 59 4.81 0.69 -3.68
CA LYS A 59 4.67 -0.70 -3.27
C LYS A 59 5.97 -1.48 -3.51
N GLY A 60 6.62 -1.27 -4.65
CA GLY A 60 7.94 -1.84 -4.94
C GLY A 60 8.97 -1.49 -3.87
N LYS A 61 9.09 -0.21 -3.51
CA LYS A 61 9.99 0.24 -2.44
C LYS A 61 9.66 -0.39 -1.07
N ILE A 62 8.38 -0.52 -0.74
CA ILE A 62 7.95 -1.16 0.52
C ILE A 62 8.31 -2.64 0.51
N HIS A 63 8.13 -3.32 -0.62
CA HIS A 63 8.42 -4.75 -0.76
C HIS A 63 9.92 -5.03 -0.70
N GLU A 64 10.75 -4.14 -1.25
CA GLU A 64 12.21 -4.18 -1.08
C GLU A 64 12.62 -4.01 0.40
N ALA A 65 11.93 -3.14 1.14
CA ALA A 65 12.19 -2.90 2.56
C ALA A 65 11.72 -4.07 3.46
N ASN A 66 10.60 -4.70 3.14
CA ASN A 66 10.10 -5.88 3.83
C ASN A 66 9.31 -6.79 2.85
N PRO A 67 9.92 -7.86 2.34
CA PRO A 67 9.28 -8.79 1.41
C PRO A 67 8.13 -9.62 2.02
N GLU A 68 7.98 -9.64 3.34
CA GLU A 68 6.94 -10.43 4.02
C GLU A 68 5.58 -9.71 4.04
N LEU A 69 5.52 -8.43 3.66
CA LEU A 69 4.26 -7.67 3.62
C LEU A 69 3.42 -8.06 2.40
N THR A 70 2.14 -8.33 2.65
CA THR A 70 1.15 -8.62 1.60
C THR A 70 0.62 -7.35 0.97
N ASP A 71 0.15 -7.44 -0.28
CA ASP A 71 -0.46 -6.32 -1.01
C ASP A 71 -1.58 -5.62 -0.23
N GLY A 72 -2.44 -6.38 0.44
CA GLY A 72 -3.53 -5.83 1.25
C GLY A 72 -3.03 -5.03 2.45
N GLN A 73 -1.94 -5.49 3.09
CA GLN A 73 -1.29 -4.75 4.18
C GLN A 73 -0.66 -3.46 3.66
N ILE A 74 0.03 -3.52 2.51
CA ILE A 74 0.66 -2.35 1.89
C ILE A 74 -0.39 -1.30 1.52
N GLN A 75 -1.50 -1.70 0.89
CA GLN A 75 -2.60 -0.78 0.57
C GLN A 75 -3.20 -0.15 1.82
N ALA A 76 -3.43 -0.93 2.88
CA ALA A 76 -3.94 -0.40 4.15
C ALA A 76 -2.96 0.59 4.79
N MET A 77 -1.66 0.30 4.73
CA MET A 77 -0.60 1.19 5.24
C MET A 77 -0.54 2.49 4.44
N LEU A 78 -0.58 2.44 3.11
CA LEU A 78 -0.60 3.64 2.27
C LEU A 78 -1.81 4.52 2.56
N ARG A 79 -3.00 3.92 2.69
CA ARG A 79 -4.21 4.66 3.06
C ARG A 79 -4.07 5.30 4.44
N ARG A 80 -3.50 4.57 5.41
CA ARG A 80 -3.24 5.11 6.75
C ARG A 80 -2.28 6.29 6.69
N TRP A 81 -1.16 6.18 5.99
CA TRP A 81 -0.17 7.26 5.87
C TRP A 81 -0.71 8.49 5.17
N PHE A 82 -1.56 8.31 4.15
CA PHE A 82 -2.27 9.41 3.52
C PHE A 82 -3.15 10.16 4.53
N VAL A 83 -3.96 9.43 5.31
CA VAL A 83 -4.86 10.03 6.30
C VAL A 83 -4.09 10.69 7.45
N GLU A 84 -2.98 10.10 7.88
CA GLU A 84 -2.10 10.68 8.91
C GLU A 84 -1.45 11.98 8.43
N ALA A 85 -1.05 12.05 7.16
CA ALA A 85 -0.40 13.22 6.57
C ALA A 85 -1.38 14.35 6.22
N GLU A 86 -2.51 14.03 5.59
CA GLU A 86 -3.49 15.01 5.09
C GLU A 86 -4.60 15.34 6.11
N GLY A 87 -4.76 14.50 7.14
CA GLY A 87 -5.78 14.62 8.17
C GLY A 87 -7.09 13.89 7.81
N THR A 88 -7.81 13.45 8.84
CA THR A 88 -9.05 12.66 8.72
C THR A 88 -10.16 13.38 7.95
N VAL A 89 -10.21 14.72 8.02
CA VAL A 89 -11.18 15.54 7.27
C VAL A 89 -11.02 15.35 5.76
N LYS A 90 -9.79 15.06 5.28
CA LYS A 90 -9.47 14.84 3.87
C LYS A 90 -9.45 13.37 3.47
N ALA A 91 -9.85 12.44 4.35
CA ALA A 91 -9.78 11.01 4.07
C ALA A 91 -10.56 10.58 2.81
N TYR A 92 -11.64 11.29 2.46
CA TYR A 92 -12.41 11.04 1.24
C TYR A 92 -11.62 11.28 -0.05
N LEU A 93 -10.56 12.11 0.00
CA LEU A 93 -9.70 12.38 -1.16
C LEU A 93 -8.84 11.17 -1.55
N TRP A 94 -8.73 10.15 -0.70
CA TRP A 94 -8.08 8.89 -1.04
C TRP A 94 -8.71 8.20 -2.27
N ASP A 95 -10.02 8.36 -2.44
CA ASP A 95 -10.76 7.77 -3.55
C ASP A 95 -10.66 8.64 -4.83
N SER A 96 -10.21 9.90 -4.71
CA SER A 96 -9.93 10.76 -5.85
C SER A 96 -8.59 10.41 -6.50
N ASN A 97 -8.64 10.01 -7.78
CA ASN A 97 -7.41 9.68 -8.52
C ASN A 97 -6.45 10.87 -8.62
N LYS A 98 -6.97 12.10 -8.78
CA LYS A 98 -6.14 13.29 -8.96
C LYS A 98 -5.45 13.67 -7.66
N ASP A 99 -6.21 13.82 -6.57
CA ASP A 99 -5.67 14.25 -5.28
C ASP A 99 -4.64 13.25 -4.75
N LEU A 100 -4.90 11.95 -4.92
CA LEU A 100 -3.93 10.94 -4.50
C LEU A 100 -2.65 10.97 -5.35
N VAL A 101 -2.75 11.16 -6.66
CA VAL A 101 -1.57 11.33 -7.52
C VAL A 101 -0.75 12.54 -7.07
N GLU A 102 -1.39 13.69 -6.88
CA GLU A 102 -0.70 14.90 -6.43
C GLU A 102 0.00 14.71 -5.08
N TRP A 103 -0.60 13.94 -4.17
CA TRP A 103 0.04 13.57 -2.90
C TRP A 103 1.22 12.62 -3.11
N LEU A 104 1.05 11.52 -3.86
CA LEU A 104 2.10 10.53 -4.13
C LEU A 104 3.32 11.15 -4.79
N GLU A 105 3.11 12.08 -5.73
CA GLU A 105 4.21 12.80 -6.37
C GLU A 105 5.01 13.61 -5.36
N LYS A 106 4.35 14.36 -4.47
CA LYS A 106 5.04 15.10 -3.39
C LYS A 106 5.82 14.17 -2.45
N GLN A 107 5.33 12.95 -2.22
CA GLN A 107 6.04 11.97 -1.38
C GLN A 107 7.27 11.37 -2.08
N LEU A 108 7.29 11.37 -3.42
CA LEU A 108 8.37 10.80 -4.22
C LEU A 108 9.38 11.84 -4.71
N THR A 109 9.05 13.13 -4.66
CA THR A 109 9.99 14.21 -5.02
C THR A 109 11.07 14.36 -3.94
N GLU A 110 12.34 14.25 -4.36
CA GLU A 110 13.52 14.50 -3.52
C GLU A 110 13.85 16.00 -3.47
N GLU A 111 12.92 16.83 -2.99
CA GLU A 111 13.19 18.25 -2.76
C GLU A 111 13.88 18.45 -1.40
N GLU A 112 15.02 19.13 -1.39
CA GLU A 112 15.77 19.45 -0.17
C GLU A 112 14.89 20.21 0.84
N GLY A 113 14.58 19.55 1.96
CA GLY A 113 13.83 20.11 3.08
C GLY A 113 12.37 19.62 3.22
N VAL A 114 11.82 18.90 2.24
CA VAL A 114 10.48 18.30 2.36
C VAL A 114 10.60 16.88 2.90
N ARG A 115 10.05 16.65 4.11
CA ARG A 115 10.08 15.33 4.74
C ARG A 115 8.98 14.45 4.14
N SER A 116 9.37 13.45 3.35
CA SER A 116 8.45 12.42 2.84
C SER A 116 8.05 11.45 3.96
N VAL A 117 6.75 11.39 4.24
CA VAL A 117 6.15 10.47 5.21
C VAL A 117 6.30 9.03 4.72
N VAL A 118 6.15 8.81 3.41
CA VAL A 118 6.29 7.48 2.80
C VAL A 118 7.72 6.97 2.95
N GLU A 119 8.72 7.76 2.57
CA GLU A 119 10.13 7.35 2.65
C GLU A 119 10.58 7.12 4.10
N GLU A 120 10.13 7.97 5.04
CA GLU A 120 10.44 7.77 6.45
C GLU A 120 9.82 6.47 6.99
N ASN A 121 8.56 6.21 6.66
CA ASN A 121 7.90 4.98 7.08
C ASN A 121 8.55 3.73 6.47
N ILE A 122 9.02 3.80 5.22
CA ILE A 122 9.79 2.71 4.60
C ILE A 122 11.09 2.44 5.36
N LYS A 123 11.78 3.49 5.84
CA LYS A 123 12.99 3.31 6.68
C LYS A 123 12.68 2.60 7.99
N TYR A 124 11.56 2.93 8.66
CA TYR A 124 11.14 2.21 9.86
C TYR A 124 10.79 0.76 9.58
N ILE A 125 10.07 0.48 8.48
CA ILE A 125 9.75 -0.89 8.06
C ILE A 125 11.01 -1.72 7.84
N SER A 126 11.99 -1.17 7.10
CA SER A 126 13.26 -1.84 6.82
C SER A 126 14.03 -2.13 8.11
N ARG A 127 14.10 -1.15 9.02
CA ARG A 127 14.76 -1.31 10.32
C ARG A 127 14.11 -2.42 11.15
N ASP A 128 12.79 -2.43 11.26
CA ASP A 128 12.05 -3.44 12.03
C ASP A 128 12.20 -4.82 11.41
N TYR A 129 12.20 -4.92 10.08
CA TYR A 129 12.44 -6.16 9.36
C TYR A 129 13.84 -6.72 9.66
N VAL A 130 14.89 -5.90 9.53
CA VAL A 130 16.27 -6.32 9.83
C VAL A 130 16.40 -6.78 11.29
N LEU A 131 15.82 -6.04 12.24
CA LEU A 131 15.82 -6.44 13.66
C LEU A 131 15.09 -7.78 13.89
N LYS A 132 13.99 -8.01 13.19
CA LYS A 132 13.27 -9.30 13.23
C LYS A 132 14.16 -10.43 12.69
N GLN A 133 14.87 -10.21 11.58
CA GLN A 133 15.78 -11.21 11.00
C GLN A 133 16.94 -11.54 11.96
N ILE A 134 17.58 -10.53 12.55
CA ILE A 134 18.67 -10.74 13.54
C ILE A 134 18.16 -11.56 14.72
N ARG A 135 16.97 -11.22 15.25
CA ARG A 135 16.36 -11.97 16.35
C ARG A 135 16.10 -13.42 15.98
N GLY A 136 15.58 -13.67 14.77
CA GLY A 136 15.33 -15.03 14.27
C GLY A 136 16.62 -15.85 14.17
N LEU A 137 17.70 -15.25 13.66
CA LEU A 137 19.01 -15.92 13.54
C LEU A 137 19.59 -16.28 14.92
N VAL A 138 19.56 -15.36 15.88
CA VAL A 138 20.07 -15.62 17.24
C VAL A 138 19.21 -16.66 17.98
N GLN A 139 17.89 -16.69 17.75
CA GLN A 139 17.02 -17.71 18.32
C GLN A 139 17.24 -19.11 17.73
N ALA A 140 17.52 -19.19 16.43
CA ALA A 140 17.83 -20.45 15.76
C ALA A 140 19.23 -20.98 16.10
N HIS A 141 20.17 -20.08 16.41
CA HIS A 141 21.58 -20.38 16.71
C HIS A 141 22.04 -19.68 18.00
N PRO A 142 21.62 -20.12 19.19
CA PRO A 142 22.00 -19.47 20.45
C PRO A 142 23.50 -19.43 20.72
N GLU A 143 24.26 -20.38 20.16
CA GLU A 143 25.71 -20.50 20.32
C GLU A 143 26.49 -19.31 19.75
N VAL A 144 25.98 -18.62 18.72
CA VAL A 144 26.67 -17.46 18.10
C VAL A 144 26.35 -16.14 18.79
N ALA A 145 25.50 -16.13 19.81
CA ALA A 145 25.01 -14.90 20.44
C ALA A 145 26.13 -14.08 21.09
N MET A 146 27.01 -14.72 21.87
CA MET A 146 28.11 -14.03 22.55
C MET A 146 29.14 -13.48 21.57
N ASP A 147 29.55 -14.27 20.57
CA ASP A 147 30.49 -13.84 19.52
C ASP A 147 29.92 -12.66 18.71
N SER A 148 28.61 -12.68 18.43
CA SER A 148 27.92 -11.58 17.76
C SER A 148 27.97 -10.29 18.59
N ILE A 149 27.75 -10.36 19.91
CA ILE A 149 27.86 -9.20 20.81
C ILE A 149 29.29 -8.64 20.78
N VAL A 150 30.30 -9.50 20.87
CA VAL A 150 31.70 -9.07 20.82
C VAL A 150 31.97 -8.32 19.51
N HIS A 151 31.60 -8.88 18.36
CA HIS A 151 31.78 -8.21 17.07
C HIS A 151 30.99 -6.90 16.95
N MET A 152 29.73 -6.85 17.39
CA MET A 152 28.94 -5.61 17.35
C MET A 152 29.57 -4.51 18.20
N THR A 153 30.10 -4.84 19.39
CA THR A 153 30.72 -3.85 20.29
C THR A 153 32.03 -3.26 19.75
N GLN A 154 32.67 -3.90 18.77
CA GLN A 154 33.84 -3.37 18.06
C GLN A 154 33.49 -2.23 17.10
N HIS A 155 32.25 -2.19 16.59
CA HIS A 155 31.82 -1.22 15.58
C HIS A 155 31.03 -0.03 16.14
N ILE A 156 30.71 -0.01 17.44
CA ILE A 156 29.97 1.08 18.10
C ILE A 156 30.92 2.03 18.84
N SER A 157 30.49 3.28 19.02
CA SER A 157 31.29 4.31 19.68
C SER A 157 31.56 3.97 21.16
N PRO A 158 32.62 4.54 21.77
CA PRO A 158 32.87 4.39 23.22
C PRO A 158 31.67 4.81 24.09
N THR A 159 30.91 5.82 23.66
CA THR A 159 29.68 6.25 24.34
C THR A 159 28.56 5.22 24.25
N GLN A 160 28.33 4.62 23.08
CA GLN A 160 27.37 3.51 22.92
C GLN A 160 27.80 2.28 23.71
N ARG A 161 29.11 1.98 23.76
CA ARG A 161 29.65 0.88 24.57
C ARG A 161 29.40 1.09 26.06
N ALA A 162 29.63 2.31 26.57
CA ALA A 162 29.34 2.64 27.97
C ALA A 162 27.85 2.47 28.30
N GLU A 163 26.97 2.85 27.37
CA GLU A 163 25.53 2.68 27.54
C GLU A 163 25.11 1.19 27.54
N VAL A 164 25.69 0.37 26.67
CA VAL A 164 25.47 -1.09 26.68
C VAL A 164 25.90 -1.70 28.02
N VAL A 165 27.08 -1.34 28.52
CA VAL A 165 27.55 -1.81 29.84
C VAL A 165 26.59 -1.37 30.94
N ARG A 166 26.12 -0.11 30.92
CA ARG A 166 25.15 0.40 31.89
C ARG A 166 23.85 -0.42 31.86
N ILE A 167 23.29 -0.67 30.68
CA ILE A 167 22.05 -1.43 30.51
C ILE A 167 22.22 -2.85 31.07
N LEU A 168 23.29 -3.56 30.69
CA LEU A 168 23.54 -4.92 31.17
C LEU A 168 23.69 -4.97 32.70
N SER A 169 24.45 -4.04 33.30
CA SER A 169 24.60 -3.97 34.76
C SER A 169 23.27 -3.69 35.49
N THR A 170 22.33 -2.98 34.86
CA THR A 170 20.99 -2.74 35.44
C THR A 170 20.00 -3.88 35.23
N MET A 171 20.29 -4.84 34.34
CA MET A 171 19.42 -6.00 34.12
C MET A 171 19.61 -7.10 35.17
N ASP A 172 20.74 -7.12 35.86
CA ASP A 172 21.05 -8.05 36.95
C ASP A 172 20.62 -7.52 38.34
N SER A 173 19.95 -6.36 38.40
CA SER A 173 19.36 -5.75 39.61
C SER A 173 17.85 -5.94 39.65
#